data_AF-A0A7X6NJM7-F1
#
_entry.id   AF-A0A7X6NJM7-F1
#
_cell.length_a   1.000
_cell.length_b   1.000
_cell.length_c   1.000
_cell.angle_alpha   90.00
_cell.angle_beta   90.00
_cell.angle_gamma   90.00
#
_symmetry.space_group_name_H-M   'P 1'
#
loop_
_entity.id
_entity.type
_entity.pdbx_description
1 polymer ?
#
loop_
_entity_poly.entity_id
_entity_poly.type
_entity_poly.pdbx_seq_one_letter_code
_entity_poly.pdbx_strand_id
1 'polypeptide(L)'
;MKRKTKKINNHYVVDEIINHDENGYSGEAIELLAKFENYYEDLVSRQEAIIKEMDKLKAENKTNTVKFKQLFANKLNNSANLLILKQFGIH
;
A
#
# COMPACT_ATOMS: atom_id res chain seq x y z
N MET A 1 0.10 -10.89 -12.54
CA MET A 1 0.61 -11.79 -11.48
C MET A 1 -0.20 -13.07 -11.49
N LYS A 2 0.42 -14.26 -11.47
CA LYS A 2 -0.31 -15.52 -11.32
C LYS A 2 -0.79 -15.66 -9.88
N ARG A 3 -2.09 -15.90 -9.68
CA ARG A 3 -2.67 -16.11 -8.34
C ARG A 3 -2.04 -17.36 -7.70
N LYS A 4 -1.53 -17.21 -6.48
CA LYS A 4 -0.89 -18.28 -5.69
C LYS A 4 -1.81 -18.89 -4.63
N THR A 5 -2.86 -18.17 -4.23
CA THR A 5 -3.82 -18.61 -3.21
C THR A 5 -5.07 -19.25 -3.82
N LYS A 6 -5.59 -20.29 -3.16
CA LYS A 6 -6.88 -20.92 -3.44
C LYS A 6 -7.82 -20.68 -2.26
N LYS A 7 -9.11 -20.44 -2.52
CA LYS A 7 -10.12 -20.31 -1.46
C LYS A 7 -10.65 -21.71 -1.13
N ILE A 8 -10.56 -22.10 0.14
CA ILE A 8 -11.17 -23.32 0.66
C ILE A 8 -12.07 -22.89 1.83
N ASN A 9 -13.38 -23.14 1.71
CA ASN A 9 -14.38 -22.62 2.64
C ASN A 9 -14.24 -21.10 2.85
N ASN A 10 -13.96 -20.67 4.08
CA ASN A 10 -13.81 -19.26 4.48
C ASN A 10 -12.35 -18.79 4.63
N HIS A 11 -11.36 -19.58 4.21
CA HIS A 11 -9.96 -19.17 4.29
C HIS A 11 -9.23 -19.37 2.94
N TYR A 12 -8.03 -18.80 2.85
CA TYR A 12 -7.15 -18.95 1.71
C TYR A 12 -6.00 -19.89 2.07
N VAL A 13 -5.65 -20.78 1.15
CA VAL A 13 -4.51 -21.70 1.25
C VAL A 13 -3.56 -21.48 0.08
N VAL A 14 -2.33 -21.95 0.22
CA VAL A 14 -1.34 -22.03 -0.85
C VAL A 14 -0.80 -23.46 -0.95
N ASP A 15 -0.48 -23.92 -2.15
CA ASP A 15 0.11 -25.25 -2.34
C ASP A 15 1.64 -25.15 -2.15
N GLU A 16 2.22 -25.88 -1.20
CA GLU A 16 3.68 -26.19 -1.07
C GLU A 16 4.70 -25.07 -1.38
N ILE A 17 4.31 -23.79 -1.22
CA ILE A 17 5.16 -22.60 -1.43
C ILE A 17 5.43 -21.83 -0.13
N ILE A 18 5.12 -22.45 1.00
CA ILE A 18 5.48 -21.99 2.33
C ILE A 18 6.37 -23.06 2.96
N ASN A 19 7.56 -22.66 3.35
CA ASN A 19 8.49 -23.46 4.14
C ASN A 19 8.36 -23.05 5.61
N HIS A 20 8.67 -23.97 6.52
CA HIS A 20 8.72 -23.69 7.95
C HIS A 20 10.00 -24.26 8.54
N ASP A 21 10.76 -23.40 9.22
CA ASP A 21 11.98 -23.76 9.93
C ASP A 21 12.06 -23.04 11.28
N GLU A 22 13.21 -23.11 11.95
CA GLU A 22 13.45 -22.48 13.26
C GLU A 22 13.26 -20.95 13.28
N ASN A 23 13.34 -20.29 12.11
CA ASN A 23 13.16 -18.85 11.94
C ASN A 23 11.72 -18.47 11.54
N GLY A 24 10.81 -19.45 11.42
CA GLY A 24 9.39 -19.24 11.11
C GLY A 24 9.02 -19.66 9.69
N TYR A 25 8.08 -18.92 9.08
CA TYR A 25 7.55 -19.23 7.74
C TYR A 25 8.27 -18.43 6.65
N SER A 26 8.69 -19.11 5.59
CA SER A 26 9.36 -18.50 4.45
C SER A 26 8.79 -19.05 3.13
N GLY A 27 9.30 -18.60 1.98
CA GLY A 27 8.87 -19.05 0.66
C GLY A 27 8.08 -18.00 -0.12
N GLU A 28 7.71 -18.34 -1.36
CA GLU A 28 7.23 -17.36 -2.34
C GLU A 28 5.92 -16.65 -1.92
N ALA A 29 5.06 -17.31 -1.15
CA ALA A 29 3.84 -16.68 -0.64
C ALA A 29 4.16 -15.61 0.42
N ILE A 30 5.11 -15.89 1.30
CA ILE A 30 5.55 -14.98 2.36
C ILE A 30 6.28 -13.79 1.76
N GLU A 31 7.17 -14.02 0.80
CA GLU A 31 7.88 -12.96 0.06
C GLU A 31 6.91 -12.01 -0.68
N LEU A 32 5.84 -12.55 -1.25
CA LEU A 32 4.83 -11.74 -1.91
C LEU A 32 4.02 -10.91 -0.91
N LEU A 33 3.71 -11.49 0.25
CA LEU A 33 3.05 -10.77 1.35
C LEU A 33 3.91 -9.60 1.83
N ALA A 34 5.19 -9.84 2.12
CA ALA A 34 6.12 -8.81 2.55
C ALA A 34 6.27 -7.68 1.53
N LYS A 35 6.33 -8.00 0.23
CA LYS A 35 6.35 -6.97 -0.84
C LYS A 35 5.08 -6.12 -0.87
N PHE A 36 3.94 -6.74 -0.59
CA PHE A 36 2.67 -6.03 -0.52
C PHE A 36 2.59 -5.13 0.73
N GLU A 37 3.03 -5.63 1.88
CA GLU A 37 3.14 -4.85 3.13
C GLU A 37 4.04 -3.62 2.93
N ASN A 38 5.24 -3.82 2.39
CA ASN A 38 6.17 -2.73 2.06
C ASN A 38 5.55 -1.70 1.10
N TYR A 39 4.80 -2.16 0.09
CA TYR A 39 4.06 -1.26 -0.82
C TYR A 39 3.00 -0.44 -0.09
N TYR A 40 2.24 -1.08 0.79
CA TYR A 40 1.21 -0.41 1.58
C TYR A 40 1.81 0.66 2.50
N GLU A 41 2.87 0.32 3.23
CA GLU A 41 3.58 1.24 4.12
C GLU A 41 4.16 2.45 3.37
N ASP A 42 4.77 2.22 2.20
CA ASP A 42 5.28 3.29 1.34
C ASP A 42 4.14 4.18 0.82
N LEU A 43 3.00 3.61 0.43
CA LEU A 43 1.84 4.36 -0.03
C LEU A 43 1.27 5.27 1.07
N VAL A 44 1.14 4.76 2.29
CA VAL A 44 0.68 5.51 3.46
C VAL A 44 1.69 6.62 3.79
N SER A 45 2.97 6.29 3.88
CA SER A 45 4.04 7.26 4.18
C SER A 45 4.10 8.39 3.16
N ARG A 46 3.93 8.08 1.86
CA ARG A 46 3.86 9.10 0.79
C ARG A 46 2.64 10.00 0.92
N GLN A 47 1.48 9.44 1.27
CA GLN A 47 0.27 10.22 1.51
C GLN A 47 0.49 11.23 2.65
N GLU A 48 1.08 10.80 3.77
CA GLU A 48 1.39 11.67 4.90
C GLU A 48 2.40 12.77 4.54
N ALA A 49 3.47 12.41 3.82
CA ALA A 49 4.47 13.35 3.36
C ALA A 49 3.88 14.42 2.41
N ILE A 50 3.00 14.00 1.48
CA ILE A 50 2.29 14.91 0.58
C ILE A 50 1.42 15.89 1.40
N ILE A 51 0.65 15.40 2.38
CA ILE A 51 -0.20 16.25 3.21
C ILE A 51 0.64 17.29 3.95
N LYS A 52 1.74 16.86 4.58
CA LYS A 52 2.66 17.75 5.29
C LYS A 52 3.25 18.84 4.40
N GLU A 53 3.71 18.49 3.20
CA GLU A 53 4.27 19.46 2.26
C GLU A 53 3.19 20.41 1.71
N MET A 54 1.99 19.91 1.46
CA MET A 54 0.86 20.75 1.06
C MET A 54 0.49 21.75 2.16
N ASP A 55 0.48 21.35 3.42
CA ASP A 55 0.15 22.23 4.54
C ASP A 55 1.22 23.32 4.73
N LYS A 56 2.50 22.99 4.54
CA LYS A 56 3.58 23.99 4.46
C LYS A 56 3.33 25.01 3.35
N LEU A 57 2.99 24.56 2.13
CA LEU A 57 2.69 25.46 1.02
C LEU A 57 1.44 26.32 1.27
N LYS A 58 0.43 25.80 1.97
CA LYS A 58 -0.75 26.59 2.38
C LYS A 58 -0.35 27.70 3.35
N ALA A 59 0.47 27.39 4.36
CA ALA A 59 0.96 28.39 5.31
C ALA A 59 1.74 29.52 4.62
N GLU A 60 2.42 29.21 3.51
CA GLU A 60 3.14 30.18 2.67
C GLU A 60 2.24 30.84 1.59
N ASN A 61 0.92 30.61 1.58
CA ASN A 61 -0.02 31.07 0.53
C ASN A 61 0.32 30.61 -0.90
N LYS A 62 1.05 29.49 -1.06
CA LYS A 62 1.53 28.95 -2.35
C LYS A 62 0.61 27.88 -2.97
N THR A 63 -0.70 28.05 -2.84
CA THR A 63 -1.72 27.08 -3.29
C THR A 63 -1.93 27.05 -4.80
N ASN A 64 -1.58 28.13 -5.53
CA ASN A 64 -1.74 28.21 -6.97
C ASN A 64 -0.53 27.71 -7.79
N THR A 65 0.51 27.21 -7.11
CA THR A 65 1.73 26.75 -7.76
C THR A 65 1.54 25.42 -8.47
N VAL A 66 2.33 25.17 -9.52
CA VAL A 66 2.36 23.86 -10.22
C VAL A 66 2.68 22.73 -9.24
N LYS A 67 3.64 22.97 -8.32
CA LYS A 67 4.01 22.02 -7.27
C LYS A 67 2.80 21.64 -6.40
N PHE A 68 2.02 22.61 -5.93
CA PHE A 68 0.83 22.34 -5.12
C PHE A 68 -0.21 21.52 -5.89
N LYS A 69 -0.47 21.87 -7.15
CA LYS A 69 -1.40 21.12 -8.02
C LYS A 69 -0.96 19.67 -8.24
N GLN A 70 0.35 19.45 -8.44
CA GLN A 70 0.92 18.11 -8.59
C GLN A 70 0.80 17.29 -7.30
N LEU A 71 1.11 17.89 -6.15
CA LEU A 71 0.94 17.25 -4.85
C LEU A 71 -0.52 16.89 -4.59
N PHE A 72 -1.46 17.77 -4.94
CA PHE A 72 -2.88 17.50 -4.81
C PHE A 72 -3.34 16.34 -5.69
N ALA A 73 -2.91 16.29 -6.96
CA ALA A 73 -3.20 15.16 -7.84
C ALA A 73 -2.63 13.84 -7.29
N ASN A 74 -1.40 13.85 -6.77
CA ASN A 74 -0.80 12.68 -6.14
C ASN A 74 -1.57 12.23 -4.89
N LYS A 75 -2.01 13.18 -4.05
CA LYS A 75 -2.87 12.89 -2.89
C LYS A 75 -4.16 12.20 -3.29
N LEU A 76 -4.81 12.66 -4.37
CA LEU A 76 -6.06 12.06 -4.86
C LEU A 76 -5.82 10.63 -5.35
N ASN A 77 -4.75 10.40 -6.12
CA ASN A 77 -4.38 9.05 -6.58
C ASN A 77 -4.08 8.09 -5.42
N ASN A 78 -3.28 8.52 -4.45
CA ASN A 78 -2.98 7.71 -3.27
C ASN A 78 -4.25 7.40 -2.46
N SER A 79 -5.12 8.39 -2.28
CA SER A 79 -6.40 8.21 -1.57
C SER A 79 -7.32 7.22 -2.29
N ALA A 80 -7.34 7.24 -3.64
CA ALA A 80 -8.09 6.29 -4.44
C ALA A 80 -7.55 4.86 -4.30
N ASN A 81 -6.23 4.68 -4.32
CA ASN A 81 -5.60 3.38 -4.11
C ASN A 81 -5.91 2.83 -2.71
N LEU A 82 -5.75 3.65 -1.65
CA LEU A 82 -6.09 3.26 -0.28
C LEU A 82 -7.58 2.90 -0.13
N LEU A 83 -8.47 3.61 -0.82
CA LEU A 83 -9.89 3.29 -0.83
C LEU A 83 -10.18 1.93 -1.48
N ILE A 84 -9.53 1.62 -2.60
CA ILE A 84 -9.64 0.32 -3.27
C ILE A 84 -9.15 -0.79 -2.34
N LEU A 85 -8.00 -0.62 -1.69
CA LEU A 85 -7.46 -1.58 -0.73
C LEU A 85 -8.44 -1.84 0.43
N LYS A 86 -9.06 -0.78 0.94
CA LYS A 86 -10.09 -0.87 1.99
C LYS A 86 -11.30 -1.69 1.57
N GLN A 87 -11.73 -1.62 0.31
CA GLN A 87 -12.83 -2.43 -0.23
C GLN A 87 -12.51 -3.93 -0.24
N PHE A 88 -11.23 -4.30 -0.32
CA PHE A 88 -10.75 -5.68 -0.21
C PHE A 88 -10.45 -6.10 1.24
N GLY A 89 -10.75 -5.26 2.23
CA GLY A 89 -10.51 -5.55 3.65
C GLY A 89 -9.05 -5.38 4.09
N ILE A 90 -8.27 -4.62 3.33
CA ILE A 90 -6.86 -4.31 3.64
C ILE A 90 -6.82 -2.93 4.30
N HIS A 91 -6.21 -2.84 5.48
CA HIS A 91 -6.20 -1.65 6.36
C HIS A 91 -4.81 -1.40 6.93
#